data_AF-A0A413H6E7-F1
#
_entry.id   AF-A0A413H6E7-F1
#
_cell.length_a   1.000
_cell.length_b   1.000
_cell.length_c   1.000
_cell.angle_alpha   90.00
_cell.angle_beta   90.00
_cell.angle_gamma   90.00
#
_symmetry.space_group_name_H-M   'P 1'
#
loop_
_entity.id
_entity.type
_entity.pdbx_description
1 polymer ?
#
loop_
_entity_poly.entity_id
_entity_poly.type
_entity_poly.pdbx_seq_one_letter_code
_entity_poly.pdbx_strand_id
1 'polypeptide(L)'
;MKQRFLILSAIICLLPIKLMAADTLTVEQKIVSEYSHKAVFRNQIWQNIAIRYDLRPFSLTTVSLNGLYEERGNAALAQEGNGEKNFSAEVNSSVVLNQRNRLFGTASYRNGRRENVIWNENSDYSLIYPYVVGDSIGGYMKEEEYKFSGGYTTALASGLPVPNWHTVP
;
A
#
# COMPACT_ATOMS: atom_id res chain seq x y z
N MET A 1 35.11 13.75 -18.70
CA MET A 1 34.14 14.58 -17.94
C MET A 1 32.87 13.81 -17.54
N LYS A 2 32.21 13.07 -18.44
CA LYS A 2 30.95 12.34 -18.16
C LYS A 2 31.03 11.30 -17.02
N GLN A 3 32.12 10.54 -16.93
CA GLN A 3 32.31 9.50 -15.89
C GLN A 3 32.49 10.09 -14.47
N ARG A 4 33.12 11.26 -14.35
CA ARG A 4 33.27 11.97 -13.07
C ARG A 4 31.94 12.52 -12.57
N PHE A 5 31.06 12.93 -13.48
CA PHE A 5 29.71 13.39 -13.17
C PHE A 5 28.81 12.26 -12.65
N LEU A 6 28.90 11.07 -13.25
CA LEU A 6 28.19 9.86 -12.78
C LEU A 6 28.62 9.47 -11.36
N ILE A 7 29.93 9.47 -11.08
CA ILE A 7 30.47 9.15 -9.75
C ILE A 7 29.99 10.16 -8.71
N LEU A 8 30.00 11.46 -9.02
CA LEU A 8 29.48 12.51 -8.12
C LEU A 8 27.97 12.36 -7.85
N SER A 9 27.17 11.98 -8.85
CA SER A 9 25.73 11.75 -8.66
C SER A 9 25.43 10.54 -7.76
N ALA A 10 26.22 9.47 -7.87
CA ALA A 10 26.09 8.29 -7.03
C ALA A 10 26.45 8.58 -5.56
N ILE A 11 27.48 9.42 -5.33
CA ILE A 11 27.89 9.84 -3.97
C ILE A 11 26.81 10.75 -3.34
N ILE A 12 26.19 11.64 -4.11
CA ILE A 12 25.10 12.50 -3.62
C ILE A 12 23.88 11.67 -3.20
N CYS A 13 23.58 10.57 -3.90
CA CYS A 13 22.49 9.66 -3.52
C CYS A 13 22.78 8.86 -2.23
N LEU A 14 24.05 8.73 -1.84
CA LEU A 14 24.47 7.97 -0.66
C LEU A 14 24.66 8.86 0.58
N LEU A 15 24.56 10.19 0.46
CA LEU A 15 24.62 11.08 1.63
C LEU A 15 23.35 10.92 2.46
N PRO A 16 23.45 10.57 3.76
CA PRO A 16 22.28 10.47 4.61
C PRO A 16 21.74 11.88 4.85
N ILE A 17 20.64 12.23 4.18
CA ILE A 17 19.89 13.44 4.47
C ILE A 17 19.27 13.25 5.86
N LYS A 18 19.84 13.91 6.88
CA LYS A 18 19.24 13.96 8.20
C LYS A 18 18.05 14.92 8.17
N LEU A 19 16.87 14.38 7.87
CA LEU A 19 15.62 15.11 7.97
C LEU A 19 15.15 15.07 9.44
N MET A 20 15.34 16.17 10.17
CA MET A 20 14.82 16.30 11.54
C MET A 20 13.32 16.60 11.46
N ALA A 21 12.48 15.62 11.75
CA ALA A 21 11.06 15.84 12.00
C ALA A 21 10.88 16.28 13.46
N ALA A 22 10.03 17.29 13.71
CA ALA A 22 9.70 17.82 15.05
C ALA A 22 8.83 16.86 15.90
N ASP A 23 8.90 15.56 15.61
CA ASP A 23 8.07 14.53 16.21
C ASP A 23 8.79 13.93 17.43
N THR A 24 8.05 13.53 18.46
CA THR A 24 8.64 13.02 19.71
C THR A 24 9.40 11.70 19.52
N LEU A 25 9.11 10.96 18.44
CA LEU A 25 9.75 9.70 18.08
C LEU A 25 10.62 9.85 16.84
N THR A 26 11.82 9.27 16.87
CA THR A 26 12.69 9.21 15.70
C THR A 26 12.13 8.28 14.63
N VAL A 27 12.55 8.46 13.37
CA VAL A 27 12.12 7.61 12.24
C VAL A 27 12.43 6.13 12.51
N GLU A 28 13.61 5.84 13.08
CA GLU A 28 14.01 4.48 13.43
C GLU A 28 13.06 3.84 14.45
N GLN A 29 12.70 4.58 15.51
CA GLN A 29 11.77 4.09 16.53
C GLN A 29 10.38 3.80 15.94
N LYS A 30 9.91 4.64 15.01
CA LYS A 30 8.65 4.40 14.30
C LYS A 30 8.72 3.12 13.47
N ILE A 31 9.80 2.92 12.71
CA ILE A 31 10.01 1.71 11.90
C ILE A 31 10.07 0.46 12.80
N VAL A 32 10.87 0.47 13.86
CA VAL A 32 10.97 -0.66 14.81
C VAL A 32 9.61 -0.97 15.43
N SER A 33 8.81 0.05 15.77
CA SER A 33 7.47 -0.16 16.33
C SER A 33 6.50 -0.78 15.32
N GLU A 34 6.59 -0.41 14.04
CA GLU A 34 5.78 -0.92 12.93
C GLU A 34 6.05 -2.40 12.63
N TYR A 35 7.33 -2.79 12.63
CA TYR A 35 7.76 -4.16 12.34
C TYR A 35 7.88 -5.05 13.59
N SER A 36 7.51 -4.55 14.77
CA SER A 36 7.50 -5.38 15.98
C SER A 36 6.50 -6.53 15.84
N HIS A 37 6.81 -7.71 16.38
CA HIS A 37 5.91 -8.88 16.33
C HIS A 37 4.49 -8.58 16.82
N LYS A 38 4.36 -7.70 17.84
CA LYS A 38 3.07 -7.24 18.35
C LYS A 38 2.31 -6.39 17.34
N ALA A 39 2.99 -5.52 16.59
CA ALA A 39 2.37 -4.69 15.56
C ALA A 39 1.94 -5.51 14.34
N VAL A 40 2.78 -6.45 13.87
CA VAL A 40 2.44 -7.36 12.77
C VAL A 40 1.22 -8.22 13.12
N PHE A 41 1.20 -8.80 14.32
CA PHE A 41 0.05 -9.57 14.81
C PHE A 41 -1.23 -8.72 14.90
N ARG A 42 -1.15 -7.48 15.40
CA ARG A 42 -2.28 -6.54 15.41
C ARG A 42 -2.75 -6.24 13.98
N ASN A 43 -1.87 -5.97 13.04
CA ASN A 43 -2.25 -5.67 11.66
C ASN A 43 -3.00 -6.83 11.00
N GLN A 44 -2.66 -8.08 11.32
CA GLN A 44 -3.29 -9.28 10.72
C GLN A 44 -4.72 -9.54 11.24
N ILE A 45 -5.01 -9.17 12.49
CA ILE A 45 -6.34 -9.37 13.12
C ILE A 45 -7.29 -8.20 12.82
N TRP A 46 -6.77 -6.99 12.59
CA TRP A 46 -7.56 -5.75 12.61
C TRP A 46 -7.75 -5.11 11.23
N GLN A 47 -8.30 -5.85 10.26
CA GLN A 47 -8.82 -5.26 9.02
C GLN A 47 -10.03 -4.35 9.25
N ASN A 48 -10.64 -4.39 10.43
CA ASN A 48 -11.77 -3.53 10.79
C ASN A 48 -11.34 -2.06 10.90
N ILE A 49 -11.90 -1.24 10.02
CA ILE A 49 -11.65 0.20 9.92
C ILE A 49 -11.89 0.93 11.25
N ALA A 50 -12.87 0.49 12.05
CA ALA A 50 -13.24 1.15 13.31
C ALA A 50 -12.14 1.11 14.39
N ILE A 51 -11.21 0.16 14.29
CA ILE A 51 -10.18 -0.11 15.32
C ILE A 51 -8.83 0.50 14.93
N ARG A 52 -8.74 1.08 13.72
CA ARG A 52 -7.53 1.76 13.23
C ARG A 52 -7.11 2.95 14.10
N TYR A 53 -8.01 3.48 14.93
CA TYR A 53 -7.69 4.51 15.91
C TYR A 53 -6.54 4.06 16.85
N ASP A 54 -6.55 2.82 17.35
CA ASP A 54 -5.56 2.36 18.34
C ASP A 54 -4.28 1.76 17.74
N LEU A 55 -4.19 1.67 16.41
CA LEU A 55 -3.04 1.04 15.75
C LEU A 55 -1.75 1.87 15.88
N ARG A 56 -1.84 3.19 15.71
CA ARG A 56 -0.68 4.08 15.70
C ARG A 56 -0.91 5.33 16.54
N PRO A 57 -0.08 5.60 17.57
CA PRO A 57 -0.13 6.83 18.32
C PRO A 57 0.62 7.99 17.63
N PHE A 58 1.27 7.75 16.49
CA PHE A 58 2.08 8.72 15.75
C PHE A 58 1.72 8.75 14.26
N SER A 59 2.11 9.84 13.59
CA SER A 59 1.99 9.97 12.13
C SER A 59 3.13 9.23 11.42
N LEU A 60 2.79 8.47 10.39
CA LEU A 60 3.72 7.71 9.56
C LEU A 60 3.25 7.70 8.11
N THR A 61 4.16 8.03 7.19
CA THR A 61 3.97 7.85 5.76
C THR A 61 5.07 6.95 5.24
N THR A 62 4.67 5.90 4.51
CA THR A 62 5.56 4.93 3.89
C THR A 62 5.34 4.97 2.39
N VAL A 63 6.44 4.96 1.63
CA VAL A 63 6.43 4.85 0.17
C VAL A 63 7.17 3.57 -0.18
N SER A 64 6.59 2.77 -1.07
CA SER A 64 7.18 1.54 -1.58
C SER A 64 7.15 1.52 -3.10
N LEU A 65 8.21 0.97 -3.69
CA LEU A 65 8.34 0.73 -5.12
C LEU A 65 8.62 -0.76 -5.30
N ASN A 66 7.85 -1.42 -6.16
CA ASN A 66 8.01 -2.84 -6.44
C ASN A 66 8.12 -3.08 -7.94
N GLY A 67 9.02 -3.97 -8.33
CA GLY A 67 9.15 -4.48 -9.69
C GLY A 67 8.99 -6.00 -9.65
N LEU A 68 8.17 -6.54 -10.55
CA LEU A 68 7.95 -7.98 -10.69
C LEU A 68 8.23 -8.39 -12.14
N TYR A 69 9.02 -9.44 -12.29
CA TYR A 69 9.26 -10.13 -13.56
C TYR A 69 8.97 -11.60 -13.32
N GLU A 70 8.06 -12.15 -14.10
CA GLU A 70 7.72 -13.56 -14.04
C GLU A 70 7.62 -14.14 -15.45
N GLU A 71 8.16 -15.35 -15.61
CA GLU A 71 8.08 -16.12 -16.84
C GLU A 71 7.83 -17.58 -16.48
N ARG A 72 6.69 -18.09 -16.96
CA ARG A 72 6.21 -19.45 -16.79
C ARG A 72 6.41 -20.14 -18.13
N GLY A 73 6.99 -21.34 -18.14
CA GLY A 73 7.27 -22.05 -19.41
C GLY A 73 6.01 -22.23 -20.26
N ASN A 74 5.03 -22.96 -19.74
CA ASN A 74 3.70 -23.10 -20.35
C ASN A 74 2.66 -22.33 -19.54
N ALA A 75 1.74 -21.66 -20.25
CA ALA A 75 0.58 -21.03 -19.62
C ALA A 75 -0.34 -22.12 -19.04
N ALA A 76 -0.80 -21.95 -17.79
CA ALA A 76 -1.86 -22.78 -17.24
C ALA A 76 -3.20 -22.53 -17.98
N LEU A 77 -3.43 -21.28 -18.37
CA LEU A 77 -4.53 -20.83 -19.22
C LEU A 77 -3.96 -19.91 -20.30
N ALA A 78 -4.20 -20.23 -21.57
CA ALA A 78 -3.68 -19.44 -22.69
C ALA A 78 -4.17 -17.97 -22.66
N GLN A 79 -5.37 -17.75 -22.11
CA GLN A 79 -6.02 -16.44 -21.95
C GLN A 79 -5.36 -15.55 -20.90
N GLU A 80 -4.57 -16.13 -19.99
CA GLU A 80 -3.81 -15.37 -18.99
C GLU A 80 -2.36 -15.12 -19.43
N GLY A 81 -1.91 -15.83 -20.46
CA GLY A 81 -0.52 -15.81 -20.90
C GLY A 81 0.41 -16.58 -19.97
N ASN A 82 1.70 -16.48 -20.24
CA ASN A 82 2.73 -17.19 -19.48
C ASN A 82 3.81 -16.28 -18.90
N GLY A 83 3.72 -14.96 -19.07
CA GLY A 83 4.69 -14.03 -18.51
C GLY A 83 4.05 -12.75 -18.01
N GLU A 84 4.72 -12.08 -17.07
CA GLU A 84 4.24 -10.86 -16.44
C GLU A 84 5.41 -9.92 -16.12
N LYS A 85 5.23 -8.64 -16.40
CA LYS A 85 6.20 -7.58 -16.09
C LYS A 85 5.46 -6.41 -15.48
N ASN A 86 5.69 -6.15 -14.20
CA ASN A 86 5.00 -5.09 -13.48
C ASN A 86 5.96 -4.15 -12.77
N PHE A 87 5.55 -2.89 -12.72
CA PHE A 87 6.09 -1.88 -11.86
C PHE A 87 4.94 -1.31 -11.03
N SER A 88 5.17 -1.09 -9.73
CA SER A 88 4.18 -0.45 -8.88
C SER A 88 4.82 0.50 -7.88
N ALA A 89 4.08 1.55 -7.55
CA ALA A 89 4.38 2.49 -6.51
C ALA A 89 3.19 2.56 -5.55
N GLU A 90 3.42 2.42 -4.25
CA GLU A 90 2.38 2.51 -3.24
C GLU A 90 2.82 3.46 -2.13
N VAL A 91 1.90 4.32 -1.71
CA VAL A 91 2.03 5.23 -0.59
C VAL A 91 0.96 4.88 0.43
N ASN A 92 1.38 4.61 1.66
CA ASN A 92 0.49 4.42 2.80
C ASN A 92 0.77 5.52 3.82
N SER A 93 -0.27 6.25 4.23
CA SER A 93 -0.15 7.35 5.18
C SER A 93 -1.17 7.23 6.30
N SER A 94 -0.71 7.48 7.52
CA SER A 94 -1.52 7.59 8.72
C SER A 94 -1.10 8.85 9.45
N VAL A 95 -2.05 9.75 9.69
CA VAL A 95 -1.82 11.06 10.31
C VAL A 95 -2.68 11.18 11.57
N VAL A 96 -2.02 11.48 12.68
CA VAL A 96 -2.68 11.87 13.93
C VAL A 96 -3.00 13.36 13.84
N LEU A 97 -4.29 13.71 13.79
CA LEU A 97 -4.73 15.10 13.67
C LEU A 97 -4.82 15.76 15.05
N ASN A 98 -5.36 15.03 16.02
CA ASN A 98 -5.42 15.44 17.43
C ASN A 98 -5.56 14.20 18.32
N GLN A 99 -5.76 14.40 19.63
CA GLN A 99 -5.91 13.31 20.60
C GLN A 99 -7.04 12.33 20.31
N ARG A 100 -8.06 12.72 19.54
CA ARG A 100 -9.27 11.93 19.25
C ARG A 100 -9.46 11.61 17.78
N ASN A 101 -8.73 12.24 16.87
CA ASN A 101 -8.99 12.15 15.44
C ASN A 101 -7.74 11.68 14.70
N ARG A 102 -7.92 10.67 13.85
CA ARG A 102 -6.88 10.13 12.98
C ARG A 102 -7.40 10.01 11.56
N LEU A 103 -6.53 10.30 10.61
CA LEU A 103 -6.75 10.17 9.17
C LEU A 103 -5.80 9.12 8.62
N PHE A 104 -6.27 8.24 7.75
CA PHE A 104 -5.39 7.29 7.06
C PHE A 104 -5.79 7.18 5.60
N GLY A 105 -4.82 6.83 4.76
CA GLY A 105 -5.03 6.68 3.32
C GLY A 105 -3.95 5.87 2.66
N THR A 106 -4.30 5.27 1.54
CA THR A 106 -3.40 4.53 0.67
C THR A 106 -3.66 4.96 -0.77
N ALA A 107 -2.59 5.22 -1.50
CA ALA A 107 -2.60 5.49 -2.92
C ALA A 107 -1.61 4.56 -3.60
N SER A 108 -2.03 3.83 -4.64
CA SER A 108 -1.15 2.97 -5.40
C SER A 108 -1.34 3.14 -6.90
N TYR A 109 -0.24 3.00 -7.61
CA TYR A 109 -0.17 2.95 -9.06
C TYR A 109 0.54 1.66 -9.47
N ARG A 110 -0.01 0.93 -10.44
CA ARG A 110 0.63 -0.23 -11.07
C ARG A 110 0.58 -0.06 -12.57
N ASN A 111 1.72 -0.26 -13.22
CA ASN A 111 1.85 -0.37 -14.66
C ASN A 111 2.43 -1.74 -14.98
N GLY A 112 1.74 -2.50 -15.82
CA GLY A 112 2.03 -3.90 -16.05
C GLY A 112 1.84 -4.32 -17.49
N ARG A 113 2.33 -5.53 -17.78
CA ARG A 113 2.06 -6.21 -19.04
C ARG A 113 2.10 -7.72 -18.83
N ARG A 114 1.08 -8.40 -19.35
CA ARG A 114 1.06 -9.87 -19.52
C ARG A 114 1.52 -10.25 -20.92
N GLU A 115 2.31 -11.31 -21.00
CA GLU A 115 2.95 -11.79 -22.23
C GLU A 115 2.33 -13.12 -22.70
N ASN A 116 2.32 -13.31 -24.03
CA ASN A 116 1.83 -14.50 -24.71
C ASN A 116 0.37 -14.85 -24.40
N VAL A 117 -0.48 -13.82 -24.25
CA VAL A 117 -1.93 -13.97 -24.09
C VAL A 117 -2.53 -14.34 -25.45
N ILE A 118 -3.33 -15.41 -25.49
CA ILE A 118 -4.04 -15.90 -26.69
C ILE A 118 -5.49 -16.23 -26.30
N TRP A 119 -6.43 -16.07 -27.22
CA TRP A 119 -7.87 -16.30 -27.02
C TRP A 119 -8.52 -15.37 -25.99
N ASN A 120 -7.90 -14.21 -25.74
CA ASN A 120 -8.43 -13.19 -24.85
C ASN A 120 -7.99 -11.79 -25.28
N GLU A 121 -8.97 -10.94 -25.59
CA GLU A 121 -8.75 -9.52 -25.89
C GLU A 121 -9.01 -8.60 -24.67
N ASN A 122 -9.51 -9.16 -23.56
CA ASN A 122 -9.98 -8.40 -22.41
C ASN A 122 -9.02 -8.50 -21.20
N SER A 123 -8.82 -7.39 -20.50
CA SER A 123 -8.06 -7.35 -19.24
C SER A 123 -8.68 -8.23 -18.15
N ASP A 124 -10.00 -8.11 -17.99
CA ASP A 124 -10.74 -8.68 -16.85
C ASP A 124 -11.27 -10.09 -17.14
N TYR A 125 -10.41 -10.97 -17.63
CA TYR A 125 -10.76 -12.34 -18.03
C TYR A 125 -11.56 -13.10 -16.95
N SER A 126 -11.11 -13.03 -15.69
CA SER A 126 -11.76 -13.72 -14.56
C SER A 126 -13.17 -13.22 -14.25
N LEU A 127 -13.49 -11.98 -14.61
CA LEU A 127 -14.80 -11.38 -14.38
C LEU A 127 -15.81 -11.77 -15.48
N ILE A 128 -15.35 -11.85 -16.72
CA ILE A 128 -16.22 -12.07 -17.89
C ILE A 128 -16.27 -13.54 -18.35
N TYR A 129 -15.43 -14.40 -17.78
CA TYR A 129 -15.44 -15.83 -18.08
C TYR A 129 -16.84 -16.43 -17.87
N PRO A 130 -17.35 -17.30 -18.78
CA PRO A 130 -16.71 -17.84 -19.99
C PRO A 130 -16.96 -17.03 -21.28
N TYR A 131 -17.57 -15.85 -21.21
CA TYR A 131 -17.99 -15.05 -22.36
C TYR A 131 -16.89 -14.09 -22.82
N VAL A 132 -15.82 -14.65 -23.36
CA VAL A 132 -14.61 -13.90 -23.76
C VAL A 132 -14.52 -13.84 -25.28
N VAL A 133 -14.22 -12.65 -25.81
CA VAL A 133 -13.82 -12.48 -27.21
C VAL A 133 -12.33 -12.79 -27.32
N GLY A 134 -11.99 -13.74 -28.18
CA GLY A 134 -10.64 -14.24 -28.31
C GLY A 134 -9.97 -13.81 -29.62
N ASP A 135 -8.68 -13.49 -29.53
CA ASP A 135 -7.78 -13.36 -30.66
C ASP A 135 -6.77 -14.52 -30.69
N SER A 136 -6.64 -15.18 -31.84
CA SER A 136 -5.75 -16.32 -32.05
C SER A 136 -4.30 -15.94 -32.38
N ILE A 137 -4.04 -14.68 -32.80
CA ILE A 137 -2.68 -14.20 -33.10
C ILE A 137 -1.89 -14.07 -31.80
N GLY A 138 -2.59 -13.60 -30.76
CA GLY A 138 -2.03 -13.41 -29.43
C GLY A 138 -1.04 -12.25 -29.36
N GLY A 139 -0.37 -12.14 -28.22
CA GLY A 139 0.62 -11.09 -28.00
C GLY A 139 0.66 -10.69 -26.54
N TYR A 140 0.58 -9.40 -26.29
CA TYR A 140 0.67 -8.86 -24.95
C TYR A 140 -0.50 -7.97 -24.59
N MET A 141 -0.83 -7.98 -23.31
CA MET A 141 -1.87 -7.16 -22.73
C MET A 141 -1.22 -6.17 -21.79
N LYS A 142 -1.33 -4.87 -22.07
CA LYS A 142 -0.87 -3.82 -21.17
C LYS A 142 -1.92 -3.57 -20.10
N GLU A 143 -1.46 -3.32 -18.88
CA GLU A 143 -2.30 -3.07 -17.72
C GLU A 143 -1.86 -1.80 -17.01
N GLU A 144 -2.83 -1.05 -16.52
CA GLU A 144 -2.59 0.15 -15.72
C GLU A 144 -3.68 0.27 -14.67
N GLU A 145 -3.28 0.40 -13.40
CA GLU A 145 -4.20 0.43 -12.27
C GLU A 145 -3.87 1.60 -11.35
N TYR A 146 -4.91 2.33 -10.96
CA TYR A 146 -4.86 3.37 -9.93
C TYR A 146 -5.81 2.98 -8.79
N LYS A 147 -5.31 2.88 -7.57
CA LYS A 147 -6.14 2.60 -6.38
C LYS A 147 -5.94 3.66 -5.33
N PHE A 148 -7.04 4.16 -4.81
CA PHE A 148 -7.07 5.11 -3.71
C PHE A 148 -8.03 4.59 -2.65
N SER A 149 -7.61 4.66 -1.40
CA SER A 149 -8.46 4.35 -0.25
C SER A 149 -8.09 5.25 0.90
N GLY A 150 -9.02 5.46 1.82
CA GLY A 150 -8.76 6.22 3.02
C GLY A 150 -9.96 6.25 3.93
N GLY A 151 -9.75 6.84 5.09
CA GLY A 151 -10.79 6.97 6.08
C GLY A 151 -10.38 7.84 7.23
N TYR A 152 -11.38 8.21 8.01
CA TYR A 152 -11.26 9.06 9.17
C TYR A 152 -11.83 8.31 10.37
N THR A 153 -11.09 8.27 11.47
CA THR A 153 -11.54 7.68 12.73
C THR A 153 -11.56 8.74 13.81
N THR A 154 -12.63 8.73 14.62
CA THR A 154 -12.74 9.54 15.82
C THR A 154 -13.00 8.66 17.03
N ALA A 155 -12.30 8.89 18.12
CA ALA A 155 -12.67 8.29 19.40
C ALA A 155 -13.83 9.06 20.01
N LEU A 156 -14.91 8.34 20.27
CA LEU A 156 -15.99 8.84 21.10
C LEU A 156 -15.45 9.07 22.52
N ALA A 157 -15.68 10.25 23.07
CA ALA A 157 -15.28 10.55 24.44
C ALA A 157 -15.99 9.57 25.40
N SER A 158 -15.23 8.82 26.19
CA SER A 158 -15.74 8.05 27.33
C SER A 158 -16.10 8.96 28.50
N GLY A 159 -16.91 9.98 28.23
CA GLY A 159 -17.24 11.07 29.14
C GLY A 159 -18.74 11.29 29.28
N LEU A 160 -19.55 10.25 29.10
CA LEU A 160 -20.88 10.29 29.70
C LEU A 160 -20.66 10.15 31.21
N PRO A 161 -21.04 11.14 32.04
CA PRO A 161 -21.07 10.93 33.47
C PRO A 161 -21.97 9.73 33.72
N VAL A 162 -21.44 8.69 34.37
CA VAL A 162 -22.27 7.62 34.89
C VAL A 162 -23.25 8.31 35.86
N PRO A 163 -24.58 8.26 35.63
CA PRO A 163 -25.51 8.89 36.55
C PRO A 163 -25.30 8.26 37.93
N ASN A 164 -24.92 9.07 38.90
CA ASN A 164 -24.76 8.61 40.27
C ASN A 164 -26.18 8.46 40.85
N TRP A 165 -26.77 7.28 40.71
CA TRP A 165 -28.13 6.96 41.20
C TRP A 165 -28.24 6.91 42.73
N HIS A 166 -27.25 7.43 43.45
CA HIS A 166 -27.20 7.51 44.91
C HIS A 166 -27.12 8.95 45.38
N THR A 167 -28.15 9.74 45.06
CA THR A 167 -28.63 10.85 45.91
C THR A 167 -29.95 11.36 45.36
N VAL A 168 -31.06 10.80 45.84
CA VAL A 168 -32.36 11.48 45.85
C VAL A 168 -32.75 11.59 47.32
N PRO A 169 -33.06 12.80 47.83
CA PRO A 169 -33.57 12.98 49.19
C PRO A 169 -34.97 12.38 49.37
#